data_AF-A0A956ELA6-F1
#
_entry.id   AF-A0A956ELA6-F1
#
_cell.length_a   1.000
_cell.length_b   1.000
_cell.length_c   1.000
_cell.angle_alpha   90.00
_cell.angle_beta   90.00
_cell.angle_gamma   90.00
#
_symmetry.space_group_name_H-M   'P 1'
#
loop_
_entity.id
_entity.type
_entity.pdbx_description
1 polymer ?
#
loop_
_entity_poly.entity_id
_entity_poly.type
_entity_poly.pdbx_seq_one_letter_code
_entity_poly.pdbx_strand_id
1 'polypeptide(L)'
;RWVAEASGGGVTPVDDLDLVEAGGRSWRLHLPQRLEPTAAALTAPRLCLEFVVAPDEESVEVVVVEPGRRTRLPPRSHHYTLLTLARERLRQGGAESERGWVSEEDLAGMLRIDRQTVKVQIHRARQELGRLGIAGAGQVVERRTGTGLMRIGTGALSVSVAG
;
A
#
# COMPACT_ATOMS: atom_id res chain seq x y z
N ARG A 1 1.09 -22.27 6.01
CA ARG A 1 0.08 -22.00 7.05
C ARG A 1 0.85 -21.69 8.32
N TRP A 2 0.57 -20.56 8.98
CA TRP A 2 1.24 -20.20 10.23
C TRP A 2 0.53 -20.83 11.42
N VAL A 3 1.29 -21.14 12.46
CA VAL A 3 0.79 -21.75 13.68
C VAL A 3 1.45 -21.08 14.89
N ALA A 4 0.70 -20.99 16.00
CA ALA A 4 1.23 -20.66 17.31
C ALA A 4 1.35 -21.93 18.14
N GLU A 5 2.48 -22.08 18.83
CA GLU A 5 2.73 -23.20 19.74
C GLU A 5 2.67 -22.70 21.19
N ALA A 6 1.76 -23.27 21.97
CA ALA A 6 1.65 -22.98 23.40
C ALA A 6 2.68 -23.83 24.17
N SER A 7 3.12 -23.33 25.33
CA SER A 7 4.11 -24.02 26.18
C SER A 7 3.69 -25.42 26.65
N GLY A 8 2.39 -25.77 26.53
CA GLY A 8 1.84 -27.10 26.77
C GLY A 8 1.81 -28.03 25.55
N GLY A 9 2.46 -27.67 24.43
CA GLY A 9 2.54 -28.48 23.21
C GLY A 9 1.32 -28.40 22.29
N GLY A 10 0.34 -27.55 22.61
CA GLY A 10 -0.81 -27.29 21.75
C GLY A 10 -0.43 -26.40 20.56
N VAL A 11 -0.77 -26.84 19.35
CA VAL A 11 -0.54 -26.07 18.12
C VAL A 11 -1.88 -25.58 17.58
N THR A 12 -2.03 -24.26 17.45
CA THR A 12 -3.23 -23.65 16.86
C THR A 12 -2.90 -22.90 15.58
N PRO A 13 -3.69 -23.03 14.50
CA PRO A 13 -3.53 -22.18 13.34
C PRO A 13 -3.78 -20.72 13.74
N VAL A 14 -2.96 -19.82 13.21
CA VAL A 14 -3.11 -18.37 13.42
C VAL A 14 -3.12 -17.63 12.09
N ASP A 15 -3.94 -16.61 12.03
CA ASP A 15 -4.05 -15.67 10.93
C ASP A 15 -3.37 -14.32 11.28
N ASP A 16 -3.19 -13.50 10.25
CA ASP A 16 -2.56 -12.19 10.42
C ASP A 16 -3.48 -11.26 11.24
N LEU A 17 -2.90 -10.50 12.17
CA LEU A 17 -3.58 -9.66 13.16
C LEU A 17 -4.27 -10.40 14.31
N ASP A 18 -4.13 -11.72 14.39
CA ASP A 18 -4.59 -12.47 15.56
C ASP A 18 -3.91 -11.96 16.84
N LEU A 19 -4.66 -11.97 17.93
CA LEU A 19 -4.14 -11.67 19.26
C LEU A 19 -3.61 -12.96 19.88
N VAL A 20 -2.34 -12.95 20.28
CA VAL A 20 -1.70 -14.04 21.00
C VAL A 20 -1.23 -13.58 22.36
N GLU A 21 -1.39 -14.44 23.36
CA GLU A 21 -0.89 -14.18 24.70
C GLU A 21 0.46 -14.85 24.90
N ALA A 22 1.46 -14.05 25.29
CA ALA A 22 2.80 -14.52 25.60
C ALA A 22 3.36 -13.74 26.79
N GLY A 23 3.78 -14.46 27.83
CA GLY A 23 4.32 -13.86 29.05
C GLY A 23 3.32 -12.99 29.81
N GLY A 24 2.03 -13.35 29.81
CA GLY A 24 0.97 -12.60 30.49
C GLY A 24 0.60 -11.27 29.82
N ARG A 25 1.00 -11.07 28.57
CA ARG A 25 0.67 -9.89 27.75
C ARG A 25 0.07 -10.33 26.43
N SER A 26 -0.89 -9.56 25.93
CA SER A 26 -1.49 -9.77 24.61
C SER A 26 -0.69 -9.03 23.54
N TRP A 27 -0.37 -9.72 22.45
CA TRP A 27 0.40 -9.24 21.31
C TRP A 27 -0.42 -9.41 20.05
N ARG A 28 -0.31 -8.47 19.11
CA ARG A 28 -0.93 -8.60 17.79
C ARG A 28 0.08 -9.19 16.80
N LEU A 29 -0.27 -10.32 16.20
CA LEU A 29 0.54 -10.98 15.18
C LEU A 29 0.58 -10.15 13.89
N HIS A 30 1.77 -10.06 13.32
CA HIS A 30 1.97 -9.59 11.96
C HIS A 30 2.65 -10.71 11.17
N LEU A 31 1.86 -11.46 10.41
CA LEU A 31 2.33 -12.55 9.58
C LEU A 31 2.65 -12.06 8.17
N PRO A 32 3.76 -12.51 7.56
CA PRO A 32 4.04 -12.21 6.17
C PRO A 32 2.99 -12.91 5.31
N GLN A 33 2.12 -12.12 4.68
CA GLN A 33 1.25 -12.62 3.64
C GLN A 33 2.08 -12.88 2.39
N ARG A 34 1.87 -14.06 1.77
CA ARG A 34 2.44 -14.39 0.47
C ARG A 34 1.79 -13.48 -0.56
N LEU A 35 2.42 -12.34 -0.82
CA LEU A 35 2.12 -11.53 -1.99
C LEU A 35 2.73 -12.26 -3.18
N GLU A 36 1.97 -12.41 -4.26
CA GLU A 36 2.53 -12.85 -5.53
C GLU A 36 3.76 -12.00 -5.85
N PRO A 37 4.84 -12.61 -6.39
CA PRO A 37 6.01 -11.87 -6.84
C PRO A 37 5.59 -10.66 -7.66
N THR A 38 6.29 -9.54 -7.49
CA THR A 38 6.04 -8.32 -8.28
C THR A 38 6.34 -8.63 -9.75
N ALA A 39 5.35 -9.16 -10.47
CA ALA A 39 5.49 -9.59 -11.85
C ALA A 39 5.81 -8.37 -12.72
N ALA A 40 6.87 -8.49 -13.52
CA ALA A 40 7.16 -7.54 -14.58
C ALA A 40 6.01 -7.57 -15.59
N ALA A 41 5.47 -6.38 -15.85
CA ALA A 41 4.38 -6.02 -16.75
C ALA A 41 3.96 -7.06 -17.82
N LEU A 42 2.76 -7.60 -17.66
CA LEU A 42 1.84 -7.90 -18.75
C LEU A 42 0.47 -7.37 -18.31
N THR A 43 0.11 -6.19 -18.83
CA THR A 43 -1.19 -5.50 -18.73
C THR A 43 -1.97 -5.81 -17.45
N ALA A 44 -1.47 -5.34 -16.30
CA ALA A 44 -2.25 -5.39 -15.06
C ALA A 44 -3.61 -4.68 -15.30
N PRO A 45 -4.72 -5.20 -14.75
CA PRO A 45 -5.97 -4.45 -14.77
C PRO A 45 -5.69 -3.05 -14.23
N ARG A 46 -6.16 -2.03 -14.96
CA ARG A 46 -5.90 -0.63 -14.62
C ARG A 46 -6.58 -0.31 -13.31
N LEU A 47 -5.85 -0.47 -12.21
CA LEU A 47 -6.24 0.00 -10.89
C LEU A 47 -6.61 1.48 -11.02
N CYS A 48 -7.85 1.86 -10.72
CA CYS A 48 -8.23 3.27 -10.69
C CYS A 48 -8.33 3.70 -9.23
N LEU A 49 -7.63 4.78 -8.87
CA LEU A 49 -7.57 5.28 -7.50
C LEU A 49 -8.03 6.73 -7.47
N GLU A 50 -8.97 7.02 -6.60
CA GLU A 50 -9.41 8.37 -6.29
C GLU A 50 -8.99 8.71 -4.86
N PHE A 51 -8.33 9.85 -4.69
CA PHE A 51 -7.90 10.36 -3.39
C PHE A 51 -8.73 11.59 -3.04
N VAL A 52 -9.38 11.56 -1.88
CA VAL A 52 -10.07 12.72 -1.31
C VAL A 52 -9.33 13.15 -0.05
N VAL A 53 -8.72 14.33 -0.10
CA VAL A 53 -7.86 14.86 0.97
C VAL A 53 -8.69 15.81 1.82
N ALA A 54 -8.64 15.65 3.14
CA ALA A 54 -9.25 16.61 4.05
C ALA A 54 -8.58 18.00 3.88
N PRO A 55 -9.29 19.11 4.13
CA PRO A 55 -8.74 20.46 3.95
C PRO A 55 -7.51 20.75 4.81
N ASP A 56 -7.44 20.13 5.99
CA ASP A 56 -6.32 20.21 6.93
C ASP A 56 -5.19 19.20 6.63
N GLU A 57 -5.35 18.39 5.59
CA GLU A 57 -4.48 17.26 5.23
C GLU A 57 -4.27 16.21 6.34
N GLU A 58 -5.08 16.22 7.41
CA GLU A 58 -4.95 15.26 8.51
C GLU A 58 -5.42 13.85 8.13
N SER A 59 -6.26 13.76 7.11
CA SER A 59 -6.75 12.49 6.58
C SER A 59 -6.84 12.47 5.07
N VAL A 60 -6.67 11.28 4.52
CA VAL A 60 -6.92 10.99 3.11
C VAL A 60 -7.82 9.77 3.03
N GLU A 61 -8.87 9.91 2.25
CA GLU A 61 -9.69 8.81 1.81
C GLU A 61 -9.16 8.29 0.47
N VAL A 62 -9.13 6.96 0.33
CA VAL A 62 -8.79 6.30 -0.92
C VAL A 62 -9.99 5.47 -1.37
N VAL A 63 -10.41 5.68 -2.61
CA VAL A 63 -11.43 4.87 -3.28
C VAL A 63 -10.79 4.10 -4.43
N VAL A 64 -10.98 2.79 -4.43
CA VAL A 64 -10.62 1.94 -5.56
C VAL A 64 -11.83 1.83 -6.48
N VAL A 65 -11.65 2.16 -7.76
CA VAL A 65 -12.70 2.09 -8.77
C VAL A 65 -12.43 0.92 -9.72
N GLU A 66 -13.37 -0.01 -9.77
CA GLU A 66 -13.39 -1.16 -10.66
C GLU A 66 -14.68 -1.12 -11.51
N PRO A 67 -14.76 -1.84 -12.64
CA PRO A 67 -15.99 -1.93 -13.41
C PRO A 67 -17.17 -2.42 -12.53
N GLY A 68 -18.17 -1.55 -12.33
CA GLY A 68 -19.36 -1.86 -11.53
C GLY A 68 -19.16 -1.88 -10.01
N ARG A 69 -17.98 -1.55 -9.49
CA ARG A 69 -17.69 -1.56 -8.05
C ARG A 69 -16.80 -0.38 -7.64
N ARG A 70 -17.20 0.33 -6.58
CA ARG A 70 -16.39 1.35 -5.91
C ARG A 70 -16.18 0.93 -4.47
N THR A 71 -14.92 0.80 -4.07
CA THR A 71 -14.53 0.32 -2.74
C THR A 71 -13.81 1.42 -2.00
N ARG A 72 -14.46 2.03 -1.01
CA ARG A 72 -13.83 2.99 -0.10
C ARG A 72 -12.97 2.25 0.91
N LEU A 73 -11.70 2.61 0.99
CA LEU A 73 -10.77 1.99 1.94
C LEU A 73 -10.95 2.61 3.34
N PRO A 74 -10.90 1.82 4.43
CA PRO A 74 -10.85 2.35 5.78
C PRO A 74 -9.60 3.23 5.97
N PRO A 75 -9.68 4.38 6.66
CA PRO A 75 -8.53 5.28 6.80
C PRO A 75 -7.30 4.60 7.42
N ARG A 76 -6.13 4.75 6.78
CA ARG A 76 -4.85 4.21 7.25
C ARG A 76 -3.70 5.16 6.95
N SER A 77 -2.67 5.15 7.80
CA SER A 77 -1.49 6.02 7.63
C SER A 77 -0.73 5.79 6.33
N HIS A 78 -0.73 4.58 5.78
CA HIS A 78 -0.07 4.27 4.50
C HIS A 78 -0.78 4.85 3.28
N HIS A 79 -2.00 5.37 3.41
CA HIS A 79 -2.69 6.07 2.32
C HIS A 79 -1.99 7.37 1.94
N TYR A 80 -1.38 8.06 2.91
CA TYR A 80 -0.65 9.28 2.62
C TYR A 80 0.61 8.99 1.77
N THR A 81 1.29 7.86 1.98
CA THR A 81 2.37 7.42 1.06
C THR A 81 1.88 7.23 -0.38
N LEU A 82 0.71 6.61 -0.56
CA LEU A 82 0.12 6.45 -1.90
C LEU A 82 -0.26 7.81 -2.51
N LEU A 83 -0.83 8.71 -1.71
CA LEU A 83 -1.18 10.08 -2.12
C LEU A 83 0.06 10.86 -2.57
N THR A 84 1.17 10.80 -1.81
CA THR A 84 2.42 11.48 -2.18
C THR A 84 2.94 10.97 -3.53
N LEU A 85 2.94 9.65 -3.75
CA LEU A 85 3.33 9.07 -5.04
C LEU A 85 2.35 9.46 -6.17
N ALA A 86 1.06 9.56 -5.89
CA ALA A 86 0.05 9.99 -6.85
C ALA A 86 0.24 11.45 -7.27
N ARG A 87 0.48 12.35 -6.30
CA ARG A 87 0.80 13.76 -6.54
C ARG A 87 2.03 13.89 -7.44
N GLU A 88 3.10 13.12 -7.17
CA GLU A 88 4.31 13.15 -8.01
C GLU A 88 4.08 12.63 -9.43
N ARG A 89 3.21 11.62 -9.61
CA ARG A 89 2.85 11.15 -10.97
C ARG A 89 1.98 12.13 -11.73
N LEU A 90 1.14 12.90 -11.06
CA LEU A 90 0.32 13.95 -11.66
C LEU A 90 1.10 15.25 -11.97
N ARG A 91 2.16 15.54 -11.20
CA ARG A 91 2.96 16.77 -11.33
C ARG A 91 3.83 16.81 -12.59
N GLN A 92 4.32 15.66 -13.05
CA GLN A 92 5.31 15.60 -14.12
C GLN A 92 4.64 15.53 -15.51
N GLY A 93 4.97 16.49 -16.39
CA GLY A 93 4.71 16.40 -17.82
C GLY A 93 5.63 15.39 -18.52
N GLY A 94 5.40 15.11 -19.80
CA GLY A 94 6.24 14.20 -20.60
C GLY A 94 5.63 12.82 -20.84
N ALA A 95 6.46 11.85 -21.24
CA ALA A 95 5.99 10.49 -21.58
C ALA A 95 5.51 9.72 -20.34
N GLU A 96 4.43 8.96 -20.48
CA GLU A 96 3.82 8.19 -19.37
C GLU A 96 4.79 7.23 -18.67
N SER A 97 5.80 6.71 -19.39
CA SER A 97 6.84 5.83 -18.82
C SER A 97 7.77 6.54 -17.84
N GLU A 98 7.93 7.85 -17.96
CA GLU A 98 8.88 8.65 -17.17
C GLU A 98 8.23 9.42 -16.03
N ARG A 99 6.89 9.47 -15.97
CA ARG A 99 6.19 10.24 -14.92
C ARG A 99 6.24 9.56 -13.56
N GLY A 100 6.41 10.39 -12.53
CA GLY A 100 6.15 10.07 -11.13
C GLY A 100 7.19 9.21 -10.44
N TRP A 101 8.34 8.98 -11.07
CA TRP A 101 9.46 8.29 -10.44
C TRP A 101 10.11 9.18 -9.39
N VAL A 102 10.18 8.67 -8.16
CA VAL A 102 10.87 9.29 -7.03
C VAL A 102 11.81 8.28 -6.39
N SER A 103 12.92 8.75 -5.82
CA SER A 103 13.81 7.88 -5.06
C SER A 103 13.19 7.52 -3.71
N GLU A 104 13.64 6.39 -3.14
CA GLU A 104 13.23 5.98 -1.79
C GLU A 104 13.64 7.02 -0.72
N GLU A 105 14.74 7.73 -0.96
CA GLU A 105 15.25 8.78 -0.07
C GLU A 105 14.40 10.05 -0.16
N ASP A 106 14.08 10.50 -1.37
CA ASP A 106 13.22 11.67 -1.57
C ASP A 106 11.81 11.43 -0.99
N LEU A 107 11.24 10.25 -1.23
CA LEU A 107 9.93 9.89 -0.70
C LEU A 107 9.91 9.87 0.83
N ALA A 108 10.95 9.31 1.45
CA ALA A 108 11.14 9.33 2.90
C ALA A 108 11.22 10.78 3.42
N GLY A 109 11.97 11.65 2.75
CA GLY A 109 12.07 13.08 3.05
C GLY A 109 10.74 13.83 2.96
N MET A 110 9.98 13.63 1.88
CA MET A 110 8.66 14.23 1.67
C MET A 110 7.67 13.84 2.79
N LEU A 111 7.73 12.59 3.22
CA LEU A 111 6.86 12.03 4.25
C LEU A 111 7.38 12.27 5.68
N ARG A 112 8.61 12.77 5.84
CA ARG A 112 9.29 12.96 7.14
C ARG A 112 9.35 11.67 7.96
N ILE A 113 9.61 10.54 7.30
CA ILE A 113 9.78 9.22 7.91
C ILE A 113 11.07 8.58 7.40
N ASP A 114 11.49 7.47 8.02
CA ASP A 114 12.62 6.71 7.51
C ASP A 114 12.24 5.79 6.33
N ARG A 115 13.26 5.35 5.60
CA ARG A 115 13.12 4.47 4.41
C ARG A 115 12.50 3.11 4.72
N GLN A 116 12.72 2.57 5.92
CA GLN A 116 12.11 1.30 6.32
C GLN A 116 10.62 1.48 6.55
N THR A 117 10.20 2.58 7.18
CA THR A 117 8.79 2.93 7.32
C THR A 117 8.10 3.08 5.97
N VAL A 118 8.74 3.70 4.96
CA VAL A 118 8.22 3.74 3.57
C VAL A 118 7.93 2.33 3.04
N LYS A 119 8.88 1.39 3.18
CA LYS A 119 8.70 0.01 2.72
C LYS A 119 7.56 -0.69 3.44
N VAL A 120 7.46 -0.51 4.76
CA VAL A 120 6.37 -1.05 5.58
C VAL A 120 5.03 -0.49 5.12
N GLN A 121 4.92 0.81 4.85
CA GLN A 121 3.69 1.43 4.36
C GLN A 121 3.30 0.91 2.97
N ILE A 122 4.24 0.77 2.04
CA ILE A 122 3.98 0.17 0.71
C ILE A 122 3.53 -1.29 0.85
N HIS A 123 4.17 -2.07 1.73
CA HIS A 123 3.76 -3.45 1.99
C HIS A 123 2.32 -3.51 2.54
N ARG A 124 2.00 -2.67 3.53
CA ARG A 124 0.65 -2.59 4.12
C ARG A 124 -0.41 -2.17 3.10
N ALA A 125 -0.09 -1.24 2.20
CA ALA A 125 -0.98 -0.84 1.11
C ALA A 125 -1.30 -2.03 0.18
N ARG A 126 -0.27 -2.78 -0.26
CA ARG A 126 -0.45 -3.99 -1.08
C ARG A 126 -1.27 -5.05 -0.34
N GLN A 127 -1.03 -5.20 0.96
CA GLN A 127 -1.72 -6.15 1.81
C GLN A 127 -3.21 -5.80 1.97
N GLU A 128 -3.53 -4.53 2.19
CA GLU A 128 -4.91 -4.02 2.28
C GLU A 128 -5.67 -4.28 0.98
N LEU A 129 -5.11 -3.90 -0.17
CA LEU A 129 -5.72 -4.14 -1.48
C LEU A 129 -5.88 -5.64 -1.76
N GLY A 130 -4.88 -6.45 -1.41
CA GLY A 130 -4.92 -7.90 -1.57
C GLY A 130 -6.02 -8.57 -0.73
N ARG A 131 -6.18 -8.16 0.55
CA ARG A 131 -7.26 -8.67 1.41
C ARG A 131 -8.65 -8.33 0.89
N LEU A 132 -8.79 -7.20 0.19
CA LEU A 132 -10.05 -6.78 -0.44
C LEU A 132 -10.29 -7.44 -1.81
N GLY A 133 -9.39 -8.30 -2.27
CA GLY A 133 -9.48 -8.97 -3.56
C GLY A 133 -9.36 -8.02 -4.75
N ILE A 134 -8.70 -6.87 -4.57
CA ILE A 134 -8.48 -5.90 -5.64
C ILE A 134 -7.42 -6.43 -6.61
N ALA A 135 -7.80 -6.55 -7.88
CA ALA A 135 -6.87 -6.96 -8.92
C ALA A 135 -5.78 -5.90 -9.10
N GLY A 136 -4.52 -6.32 -9.23
CA GLY A 136 -3.39 -5.38 -9.35
C GLY A 136 -2.83 -4.89 -8.01
N ALA A 137 -3.25 -5.44 -6.86
CA ALA A 137 -2.81 -5.02 -5.53
C ALA A 137 -1.28 -4.95 -5.38
N GLY A 138 -0.54 -5.95 -5.90
CA GLY A 138 0.92 -5.98 -5.86
C GLY A 138 1.58 -4.88 -6.69
N GLN A 139 0.88 -4.38 -7.71
CA GLN A 139 1.33 -3.39 -8.67
C GLN A 139 0.95 -1.96 -8.30
N VAL A 140 0.23 -1.72 -7.19
CA VAL A 140 -0.15 -0.35 -6.74
C VAL A 140 1.04 0.60 -6.62
N VAL A 141 2.23 0.06 -6.34
CA VAL A 141 3.50 0.78 -6.41
C VAL A 141 4.44 0.02 -7.32
N GLU A 142 4.88 0.68 -8.39
CA GLU A 142 5.92 0.22 -9.30
C GLU A 142 7.30 0.54 -8.73
N ARG A 143 8.28 -0.34 -8.97
CA ARG A 143 9.70 -0.09 -8.71
C ARG A 143 10.50 -0.25 -9.99
N ARG A 144 11.43 0.67 -10.23
CA ARG A 144 12.39 0.56 -11.33
C ARG A 144 13.58 -0.25 -10.80
N THR A 145 13.76 -1.44 -11.36
CA THR A 145 14.76 -2.41 -10.90
C THR A 145 16.17 -1.80 -10.90
N GLY A 146 16.91 -2.02 -9.81
CA GLY A 146 18.30 -1.58 -9.69
C GLY A 146 18.52 -0.08 -9.45
N THR A 147 17.49 0.76 -9.52
CA THR A 147 17.65 2.22 -9.34
C THR A 147 17.13 2.76 -8.01
N GLY A 148 16.33 1.97 -7.27
CA GLY A 148 15.67 2.43 -6.05
C GLY A 148 14.54 3.44 -6.29
N LEU A 149 14.20 3.71 -7.55
CA LEU A 149 13.09 4.58 -7.91
C LEU A 149 11.77 3.83 -7.80
N MET A 150 10.73 4.53 -7.36
CA MET A 150 9.38 4.03 -7.26
C MET A 150 8.36 5.08 -7.69
N ARG A 151 7.18 4.61 -8.07
CA ARG A 151 6.04 5.46 -8.41
C ARG A 151 4.74 4.74 -8.12
N ILE A 152 3.64 5.46 -8.05
CA ILE A 152 2.30 4.84 -8.08
C ILE A 152 2.14 4.08 -9.40
N GLY A 153 1.59 2.87 -9.35
CA GLY A 153 1.62 1.94 -10.47
C GLY A 153 0.48 2.03 -11.49
N THR A 154 -0.32 3.09 -11.39
CA THR A 154 -1.42 3.37 -12.31
C THR A 154 -1.38 4.82 -12.74
N GLY A 155 -1.83 5.11 -13.96
CA GLY A 155 -2.10 6.47 -14.44
C GLY A 155 -3.58 6.88 -14.29
N ALA A 156 -4.47 5.95 -13.96
CA ALA A 156 -5.88 6.22 -13.69
C ALA A 156 -6.02 6.72 -12.26
N LEU A 157 -5.74 8.01 -12.06
CA LEU A 157 -5.64 8.66 -10.76
C LEU A 157 -6.39 9.99 -10.73
N SER A 158 -7.02 10.30 -9.61
CA SER A 158 -7.53 11.64 -9.30
C SER A 158 -7.21 12.02 -7.86
N VAL A 159 -6.96 13.31 -7.63
CA VAL A 159 -6.76 13.88 -6.30
C VAL A 159 -7.66 15.11 -6.18
N SER A 160 -8.54 15.12 -5.18
CA SER A 160 -9.44 16.25 -4.87
C SER A 160 -9.39 16.59 -3.39
N VAL A 161 -9.77 17.82 -3.04
CA VAL A 161 -9.94 18.25 -1.65
C VAL A 161 -11.42 18.08 -1.27
N ALA A 162 -11.70 17.62 -0.06
CA ALA A 162 -13.07 17.57 0.47
C ALA A 162 -13.65 18.98 0.56
N GLY A 163 -14.91 19.14 0.15
CA GLY A 163 -15.65 20.40 0.22
C GLY A 163 -16.26 20.68 1.58
#